data_AF-A0A9D7H6N9-F1
#
_entry.id   AF-A0A9D7H6N9-F1
#
_cell.length_a   1.000
_cell.length_b   1.000
_cell.length_c   1.000
_cell.angle_alpha   90.00
_cell.angle_beta   90.00
_cell.angle_gamma   90.00
#
_symmetry.space_group_name_H-M   'P 1'
#
loop_
_entity.id
_entity.type
_entity.pdbx_description
1 polymer ?
#
loop_
_entity_poly.entity_id
_entity_poly.type
_entity_poly.pdbx_seq_one_letter_code
_entity_poly.pdbx_strand_id
1 'polypeptide(L)'
;MSSRRAQRPRALAAWLAFGACLASCSETRETARAPRAEALATTSGPLPSAAPTSTADAGPDSSTGAGRGSTEDDAKRLSVRFRRASLPVEPCADAAPERLATCVFEQGYAPDTKAAALARSLFEKTGTVAGLGVAETMDGGFRGVIQLVPAPPLDKDRRHLEWAAAALIDIDDTLTRVEERAGVRFRYRRAPELLLFFRSVGRTTPSAFVVDGNISYNVAGSLLKDESSVRETLVHELFHINDEGWSEGALQGDYAAILTRCFPKGKLAATTTACLAPYAPNDTVVRGGTYYAFQRGNGESVREYGAELALRWYKEHRAIVRGEVSRAVPFRCGPEENARAWAAFTKRFASGADLTRCP
;
A
#
# COMPACT_ATOMS: atom_id res chain seq x y z
N MET A 1 -43.52 17.53 57.19
CA MET A 1 -43.26 16.20 56.60
C MET A 1 -42.78 16.40 55.17
N SER A 2 -41.50 16.06 54.94
CA SER A 2 -40.78 16.21 53.67
C SER A 2 -41.27 15.22 52.60
N SER A 3 -41.33 15.65 51.34
CA SER A 3 -41.03 14.78 50.20
C SER A 3 -40.42 15.60 49.06
N ARG A 4 -39.18 15.24 48.72
CA ARG A 4 -38.28 15.94 47.80
C ARG A 4 -38.53 15.48 46.35
N ARG A 5 -38.54 16.44 45.43
CA ARG A 5 -38.30 16.23 43.99
C ARG A 5 -36.89 15.67 43.76
N ALA A 6 -36.76 14.62 42.94
CA ALA A 6 -35.49 14.15 42.41
C ALA A 6 -35.34 14.56 40.93
N GLN A 7 -34.44 15.50 40.67
CA GLN A 7 -33.87 15.75 39.34
C GLN A 7 -32.73 14.75 39.11
N ARG A 8 -32.67 14.14 37.92
CA ARG A 8 -31.53 13.33 37.46
C ARG A 8 -30.54 14.20 36.67
N PRO A 9 -29.23 14.16 36.94
CA PRO A 9 -28.23 14.91 36.19
C PRO A 9 -27.72 14.14 34.95
N ARG A 10 -27.22 14.92 33.98
CA ARG A 10 -26.46 14.50 32.80
C ARG A 10 -25.08 13.97 33.22
N ALA A 11 -24.66 12.84 32.68
CA ALA A 11 -23.30 12.32 32.85
C ALA A 11 -22.43 12.67 31.64
N LEU A 12 -21.39 13.47 31.90
CA LEU A 12 -20.17 13.58 31.10
C LEU A 12 -19.26 12.41 31.47
N ALA A 13 -18.77 11.64 30.50
CA ALA A 13 -17.75 10.63 30.72
C ALA A 13 -16.41 11.14 30.18
N ALA A 14 -15.51 11.38 31.12
CA ALA A 14 -14.14 11.82 30.92
C ALA A 14 -13.21 10.65 30.57
N TRP A 15 -12.17 10.99 29.82
CA TRP A 15 -10.98 10.20 29.57
C TRP A 15 -10.23 9.89 30.87
N LEU A 16 -9.75 8.65 31.02
CA LEU A 16 -8.73 8.30 32.01
C LEU A 16 -7.63 7.46 31.38
N ALA A 17 -6.41 7.97 31.54
CA ALA A 17 -5.16 7.25 31.41
C ALA A 17 -4.96 6.33 32.63
N PHE A 18 -4.30 5.19 32.45
CA PHE A 18 -3.60 4.50 33.53
C PHE A 18 -2.30 3.90 33.01
N GLY A 19 -1.21 4.32 33.66
CA GLY A 19 0.10 3.72 33.56
C GLY A 19 0.34 2.68 34.66
N ALA A 20 1.22 1.74 34.32
CA ALA A 20 2.22 1.03 35.11
C ALA A 20 1.85 0.40 36.48
N CYS A 21 2.20 -0.88 36.63
CA CYS A 21 2.61 -1.47 37.89
C CYS A 21 3.92 -2.26 37.68
N LEU A 22 4.91 -1.96 38.51
CA LEU A 22 6.23 -2.61 38.64
C LEU A 22 6.22 -3.53 39.87
N ALA A 23 7.00 -4.61 39.82
CA ALA A 23 7.86 -5.20 40.88
C ALA A 23 8.29 -6.61 40.43
N SER A 24 9.45 -7.19 40.76
CA SER A 24 10.75 -6.79 41.31
C SER A 24 11.57 -8.09 41.37
N CYS A 25 12.89 -8.08 41.08
CA CYS A 25 13.88 -8.94 41.76
C CYS A 25 15.33 -8.55 41.40
N SER A 26 15.97 -7.93 42.39
CA SER A 26 17.38 -8.04 42.84
C SER A 26 18.57 -8.00 41.87
N GLU A 27 19.26 -6.85 41.94
CA GLU A 27 20.71 -6.63 42.18
C GLU A 27 21.74 -7.72 41.82
N THR A 28 22.70 -7.33 40.96
CA THR A 28 24.13 -7.30 41.33
C THR A 28 24.81 -6.14 40.60
N ARG A 29 25.51 -5.30 41.37
CA ARG A 29 26.39 -4.23 40.89
C ARG A 29 27.69 -4.86 40.38
N GLU A 30 28.08 -4.52 39.16
CA GLU A 30 29.50 -4.52 38.80
C GLU A 30 29.81 -3.31 37.91
N THR A 31 30.76 -2.52 38.39
CA THR A 31 31.23 -1.27 37.81
C THR A 31 32.15 -1.54 36.62
N ALA A 32 31.80 -1.07 35.43
CA ALA A 32 32.75 -0.97 34.32
C ALA A 32 32.47 0.24 33.42
N ARG A 33 33.26 1.29 33.67
CA ARG A 33 33.90 2.24 32.74
C ARG A 33 33.33 2.36 31.32
N ALA A 34 32.83 3.56 31.01
CA ALA A 34 32.56 4.00 29.64
C ALA A 34 33.83 4.05 28.78
N PRO A 35 33.76 3.66 27.49
CA PRO A 35 34.69 4.14 26.49
C PRO A 35 34.11 5.32 25.69
N ARG A 36 35.01 6.27 25.48
CA ARG A 36 35.01 7.43 24.59
C ARG A 36 34.35 7.20 23.23
N ALA A 37 33.74 8.28 22.76
CA ALA A 37 33.48 8.53 21.36
C ALA A 37 34.79 8.56 20.56
N GLU A 38 34.86 7.77 19.49
CA GLU A 38 35.78 7.99 18.38
C GLU A 38 34.98 8.11 17.10
N ALA A 39 35.20 9.24 16.43
CA ALA A 39 34.73 9.52 15.09
C ALA A 39 35.48 8.63 14.10
N LEU A 40 34.77 7.89 13.27
CA LEU A 40 35.31 7.28 12.07
C LEU A 40 34.53 7.80 10.87
N ALA A 41 35.13 8.80 10.23
CA ALA A 41 34.89 9.10 8.83
C ALA A 41 35.32 7.88 8.01
N THR A 42 34.38 7.31 7.25
CA THR A 42 34.70 6.37 6.18
C THR A 42 34.10 6.90 4.89
N THR A 43 35.02 7.39 4.06
CA THR A 43 34.91 7.64 2.63
C THR A 43 34.19 6.49 1.93
N SER A 44 33.01 6.79 1.38
CA SER A 44 32.33 5.92 0.42
C SER A 44 32.67 6.42 -0.98
N GLY A 45 33.59 5.72 -1.65
CA GLY A 45 33.80 5.87 -3.09
C GLY A 45 32.64 5.28 -3.88
N PRO A 46 32.42 5.73 -5.13
CA PRO A 46 31.25 5.36 -5.91
C PRO A 46 31.36 3.94 -6.48
N LEU A 47 30.30 3.15 -6.34
CA LEU A 47 30.15 1.89 -7.09
C LEU A 47 29.45 2.18 -8.43
N PRO A 48 29.83 1.46 -9.50
CA PRO A 48 29.64 1.91 -10.88
C PRO A 48 28.20 1.75 -11.36
N SER A 49 27.72 2.83 -11.98
CA SER A 49 26.57 2.86 -12.88
C SER A 49 26.98 2.25 -14.22
N ALA A 50 26.30 1.18 -14.61
CA ALA A 50 26.36 0.63 -15.97
C ALA A 50 24.93 0.32 -16.42
N ALA A 51 24.30 1.33 -17.02
CA ALA A 51 23.14 1.14 -17.87
C ALA A 51 23.61 0.68 -19.26
N PRO A 52 23.00 -0.34 -19.88
CA PRO A 52 23.08 -0.48 -21.32
C PRO A 52 22.09 0.49 -21.97
N THR A 53 22.65 1.37 -22.80
CA THR A 53 21.98 2.19 -23.80
C THR A 53 21.16 1.27 -24.72
N SER A 54 19.85 1.48 -24.80
CA SER A 54 19.04 0.94 -25.88
C SER A 54 18.43 2.11 -26.65
N THR A 55 18.86 2.19 -27.91
CA THR A 55 18.43 3.11 -28.94
C THR A 55 16.92 3.07 -29.14
N ALA A 56 16.35 4.28 -29.25
CA ALA A 56 15.04 4.50 -29.82
C ALA A 56 15.01 3.98 -31.26
N ASP A 57 14.01 3.17 -31.58
CA ASP A 57 13.60 2.99 -32.96
C ASP A 57 12.08 2.88 -33.08
N ALA A 58 11.61 3.36 -34.22
CA ALA A 58 10.26 3.78 -34.53
C ALA A 58 9.15 2.75 -34.24
N GLY A 59 8.00 3.25 -33.82
CA GLY A 59 6.78 2.44 -33.69
C GLY A 59 6.24 1.98 -35.05
N PRO A 60 5.43 0.91 -35.07
CA PRO A 60 4.53 0.66 -36.17
C PRO A 60 3.09 1.01 -35.79
N ASP A 61 2.44 1.53 -36.82
CA ASP A 61 1.05 1.94 -36.91
C ASP A 61 0.03 0.96 -36.34
N SER A 62 -1.02 1.59 -35.80
CA SER A 62 -2.41 1.22 -35.92
C SER A 62 -2.70 0.21 -37.04
N SER A 63 -3.03 -1.03 -36.67
CA SER A 63 -3.90 -1.86 -37.51
C SER A 63 -4.94 -2.58 -36.64
N THR A 64 -6.18 -2.31 -37.01
CA THR A 64 -7.40 -2.99 -36.63
C THR A 64 -7.30 -4.49 -36.89
N GLY A 65 -7.43 -5.29 -35.84
CA GLY A 65 -7.51 -6.74 -35.93
C GLY A 65 -7.66 -7.37 -34.55
N ALA A 66 -8.89 -7.40 -34.04
CA ALA A 66 -9.25 -8.18 -32.86
C ALA A 66 -9.12 -9.67 -33.17
N GLY A 67 -7.90 -10.20 -33.11
CA GLY A 67 -7.68 -11.62 -32.93
C GLY A 67 -8.10 -11.97 -31.51
N ARG A 68 -9.28 -12.56 -31.33
CA ARG A 68 -9.53 -13.37 -30.13
C ARG A 68 -8.41 -14.41 -30.10
N GLY A 69 -7.54 -14.34 -29.09
CA GLY A 69 -6.65 -15.45 -28.79
C GLY A 69 -7.48 -16.73 -28.73
N SER A 70 -6.91 -17.85 -29.18
CA SER A 70 -7.58 -19.13 -28.98
C SER A 70 -7.79 -19.32 -27.47
N THR A 71 -8.90 -19.94 -27.07
CA THR A 71 -9.16 -20.26 -25.66
C THR A 71 -8.03 -21.09 -25.04
N GLU A 72 -7.30 -21.82 -25.88
CA GLU A 72 -6.12 -22.59 -25.50
C GLU A 72 -4.92 -21.70 -25.12
N ASP A 73 -4.65 -20.63 -25.87
CA ASP A 73 -3.56 -19.69 -25.55
C ASP A 73 -3.85 -18.92 -24.25
N ASP A 74 -5.11 -18.54 -24.05
CA ASP A 74 -5.54 -17.90 -22.81
C ASP A 74 -5.41 -18.84 -21.61
N ALA A 75 -5.80 -20.11 -21.76
CA ALA A 75 -5.61 -21.14 -20.73
C ALA A 75 -4.12 -21.32 -20.39
N LYS A 76 -3.23 -21.40 -21.40
CA LYS A 76 -1.78 -21.52 -21.18
C LYS A 76 -1.21 -20.32 -20.42
N ARG A 77 -1.59 -19.10 -20.80
CA ARG A 77 -1.16 -17.86 -20.09
C ARG A 77 -1.67 -17.86 -18.65
N LEU A 78 -2.91 -18.27 -18.44
CA LEU A 78 -3.50 -18.37 -17.11
C LEU A 78 -2.82 -19.43 -16.24
N SER A 79 -2.50 -20.61 -16.78
CA SER A 79 -1.71 -21.64 -16.08
C SER A 79 -0.34 -21.13 -15.65
N VAL A 80 0.34 -20.33 -16.49
CA VAL A 80 1.61 -19.69 -16.12
C VAL A 80 1.42 -18.72 -14.95
N ARG A 81 0.37 -17.91 -14.98
CA ARG A 81 0.03 -16.99 -13.88
C ARG A 81 -0.23 -17.74 -12.57
N PHE A 82 -1.02 -18.82 -12.61
CA PHE A 82 -1.29 -19.64 -11.43
C PHE A 82 -0.03 -20.31 -10.86
N ARG A 83 0.87 -20.80 -11.72
CA ARG A 83 2.17 -21.34 -11.27
C ARG A 83 3.04 -20.27 -10.61
N ARG A 84 3.09 -19.05 -11.17
CA ARG A 84 3.78 -17.89 -10.54
C ARG A 84 3.18 -17.52 -9.19
N ALA A 85 1.89 -17.79 -9.00
CA ALA A 85 1.18 -17.60 -7.74
C ALA A 85 1.31 -18.80 -6.78
N SER A 86 2.17 -19.78 -7.08
CA SER A 86 2.37 -20.99 -6.29
C SER A 86 1.07 -21.79 -6.03
N LEU A 87 0.15 -21.79 -6.99
CA LEU A 87 -1.09 -22.56 -6.92
C LEU A 87 -0.96 -23.89 -7.69
N PRO A 88 -1.64 -24.97 -7.25
CA PRO A 88 -1.54 -26.28 -7.88
C PRO A 88 -2.30 -26.32 -9.21
N VAL A 89 -1.57 -26.31 -10.33
CA VAL A 89 -2.16 -26.32 -11.68
C VAL A 89 -2.22 -27.74 -12.25
N GLU A 90 -1.31 -28.60 -11.82
CA GLU A 90 -1.11 -29.95 -12.34
C GLU A 90 -2.36 -30.84 -12.17
N PRO A 91 -3.09 -30.82 -11.03
CA PRO A 91 -4.34 -31.57 -10.90
C PRO A 91 -5.48 -31.05 -11.81
N CYS A 92 -5.30 -29.90 -12.44
CA CYS A 92 -6.27 -29.22 -13.28
C CYS A 92 -5.85 -29.17 -14.76
N ALA A 93 -4.81 -29.93 -15.16
CA ALA A 93 -4.28 -29.91 -16.52
C ALA A 93 -5.31 -30.31 -17.59
N ASP A 94 -6.22 -31.22 -17.25
CA ASP A 94 -7.30 -31.69 -18.14
C ASP A 94 -8.59 -30.85 -18.01
N ALA A 95 -8.61 -29.82 -17.17
CA ALA A 95 -9.77 -28.97 -17.03
C ALA A 95 -9.98 -28.16 -18.32
N ALA A 96 -11.24 -28.04 -18.77
CA ALA A 96 -11.58 -27.14 -19.86
C ALA A 96 -11.11 -25.70 -19.54
N PRO A 97 -10.66 -24.91 -20.53
CA PRO A 97 -10.15 -23.55 -20.33
C PRO A 97 -11.00 -22.68 -19.40
N GLU A 98 -12.31 -22.70 -19.57
CA GLU A 98 -13.28 -21.94 -18.79
C GLU A 98 -13.46 -22.45 -17.33
N ARG A 99 -13.04 -23.68 -17.04
CA ARG A 99 -13.08 -24.30 -15.71
C ARG A 99 -11.74 -24.27 -15.00
N LEU A 100 -10.64 -23.95 -15.69
CA LEU A 100 -9.28 -23.98 -15.15
C LEU A 100 -9.17 -23.17 -13.85
N ALA A 101 -9.61 -21.91 -13.85
CA ALA A 101 -9.55 -21.06 -12.65
C ALA A 101 -10.33 -21.64 -11.47
N THR A 102 -11.53 -22.17 -11.72
CA THR A 102 -12.35 -22.80 -10.68
C THR A 102 -11.64 -24.01 -10.09
N CYS A 103 -11.10 -24.90 -10.93
CA CYS A 103 -10.36 -26.07 -10.47
C CYS A 103 -9.14 -25.65 -9.64
N VAL A 104 -8.32 -24.73 -10.13
CA VAL A 104 -7.09 -24.31 -9.44
C VAL A 104 -7.38 -23.70 -8.08
N PHE A 105 -8.42 -22.87 -7.95
CA PHE A 105 -8.79 -22.31 -6.63
C PHE A 105 -9.40 -23.37 -5.71
N GLU A 106 -10.23 -24.29 -6.22
CA GLU A 106 -10.76 -25.40 -5.43
C GLU A 106 -9.64 -26.32 -4.90
N GLN A 107 -8.60 -26.56 -5.70
CA GLN A 107 -7.44 -27.35 -5.27
C GLN A 107 -6.53 -26.56 -4.31
N GLY A 108 -6.16 -25.33 -4.66
CA GLY A 108 -5.24 -24.50 -3.87
C GLY A 108 -5.79 -24.06 -2.51
N TYR A 109 -7.11 -23.98 -2.39
CA TYR A 109 -7.83 -23.62 -1.17
C TYR A 109 -8.71 -24.76 -0.65
N ALA A 110 -8.44 -26.02 -1.03
CA ALA A 110 -9.25 -27.18 -0.66
C ALA A 110 -9.60 -27.28 0.85
N PRO A 111 -8.69 -26.93 1.80
CA PRO A 111 -9.03 -26.94 3.23
C PRO A 111 -10.10 -25.92 3.64
N ASP A 112 -10.38 -24.90 2.82
CA ASP A 112 -11.27 -23.79 3.13
C ASP A 112 -12.06 -23.34 1.89
N THR A 113 -13.23 -23.95 1.69
CA THR A 113 -14.10 -23.67 0.53
C THR A 113 -14.58 -22.22 0.48
N LYS A 114 -14.63 -21.51 1.61
CA LYS A 114 -14.95 -20.08 1.64
C LYS A 114 -13.79 -19.25 1.09
N ALA A 115 -12.55 -19.60 1.45
CA ALA A 115 -11.38 -18.95 0.88
C ALA A 115 -11.28 -19.20 -0.64
N ALA A 116 -11.57 -20.43 -1.10
CA ALA A 116 -11.65 -20.75 -2.53
C ALA A 116 -12.66 -19.85 -3.28
N ALA A 117 -13.86 -19.69 -2.70
CA ALA A 117 -14.90 -18.84 -3.28
C ALA A 117 -14.50 -17.36 -3.33
N LEU A 118 -13.81 -16.86 -2.30
CA LEU A 118 -13.29 -15.49 -2.25
C LEU A 118 -12.20 -15.25 -3.29
N ALA A 119 -11.24 -16.17 -3.41
CA ALA A 119 -10.15 -16.08 -4.39
C ALA A 119 -10.70 -16.10 -5.83
N ARG A 120 -11.68 -16.97 -6.11
CA ARG A 120 -12.39 -17.00 -7.40
C ARG A 120 -13.14 -15.70 -7.67
N SER A 121 -13.92 -15.21 -6.70
CA SER A 121 -14.68 -13.96 -6.84
C SER A 121 -13.77 -12.76 -7.11
N LEU A 122 -12.60 -12.69 -6.43
CA LEU A 122 -11.59 -11.68 -6.71
C LEU A 122 -11.09 -11.78 -8.16
N PHE A 123 -10.69 -12.98 -8.61
CA PHE A 123 -10.22 -13.21 -9.97
C PHE A 123 -11.27 -12.85 -11.03
N GLU A 124 -12.53 -13.25 -10.84
CA GLU A 124 -13.62 -12.95 -11.78
C GLU A 124 -13.88 -11.44 -11.91
N LYS A 125 -13.73 -10.70 -10.81
CA LYS A 125 -14.03 -9.26 -10.77
C LYS A 125 -12.87 -8.37 -11.19
N THR A 126 -11.64 -8.74 -10.86
CA THR A 126 -10.47 -7.86 -11.08
C THR A 126 -9.39 -8.50 -11.95
N GLY A 127 -9.49 -9.80 -12.26
CA GLY A 127 -8.43 -10.56 -12.93
C GLY A 127 -7.22 -10.89 -12.04
N THR A 128 -7.25 -10.51 -10.75
CA THR A 128 -6.17 -10.75 -9.79
C THR A 128 -6.18 -12.18 -9.31
N VAL A 129 -5.03 -12.85 -9.36
CA VAL A 129 -4.84 -14.18 -8.78
C VAL A 129 -4.34 -14.05 -7.35
N ALA A 130 -5.15 -14.49 -6.38
CA ALA A 130 -4.72 -14.67 -5.00
C ALA A 130 -3.92 -15.97 -4.88
N GLY A 131 -2.65 -15.88 -4.51
CA GLY A 131 -1.76 -17.03 -4.35
C GLY A 131 -0.75 -16.83 -3.23
N LEU A 132 0.35 -17.57 -3.25
CA LEU A 132 1.34 -17.55 -2.18
C LEU A 132 2.64 -16.91 -2.65
N GLY A 133 3.19 -16.04 -1.80
CA GLY A 133 4.58 -15.60 -1.92
C GLY A 133 5.51 -16.79 -1.75
N VAL A 134 6.77 -16.63 -2.16
CA VAL A 134 7.80 -17.65 -1.98
C VAL A 134 8.50 -17.49 -0.63
N ALA A 135 9.17 -18.55 -0.18
CA ALA A 135 10.09 -18.42 0.95
C ALA A 135 11.32 -17.65 0.47
N GLU A 136 11.62 -16.54 1.12
CA GLU A 136 12.75 -15.69 0.74
C GLU A 136 13.28 -14.90 1.93
N THR A 137 14.49 -14.37 1.77
CA THR A 137 15.11 -13.46 2.71
C THR A 137 15.25 -12.11 2.02
N MET A 138 14.76 -11.04 2.66
CA MET A 138 14.87 -9.68 2.14
C MET A 138 15.66 -8.77 3.08
N ASP A 139 16.31 -7.75 2.51
CA ASP A 139 16.87 -6.64 3.29
C ASP A 139 15.75 -5.66 3.66
N GLY A 140 15.43 -5.56 4.94
CA GLY A 140 14.45 -4.61 5.48
C GLY A 140 15.02 -3.22 5.78
N GLY A 141 16.22 -2.90 5.29
CA GLY A 141 16.94 -1.66 5.55
C GLY A 141 17.34 -1.55 7.02
N PHE A 142 16.90 -0.48 7.69
CA PHE A 142 17.15 -0.31 9.14
C PHE A 142 16.54 -1.41 10.01
N ARG A 143 15.61 -2.21 9.45
CA ARG A 143 15.02 -3.37 10.13
C ARG A 143 15.95 -4.59 10.05
N GLY A 144 17.00 -4.55 9.23
CA GLY A 144 17.88 -5.67 8.96
C GLY A 144 17.19 -6.77 8.15
N VAL A 145 17.81 -7.94 8.14
CA VAL A 145 17.35 -9.09 7.36
C VAL A 145 16.01 -9.63 7.88
N ILE A 146 15.06 -9.86 6.98
CA ILE A 146 13.71 -10.38 7.27
C ILE A 146 13.51 -11.68 6.49
N GLN A 147 13.13 -12.74 7.18
CA GLN A 147 12.70 -13.99 6.57
C GLN A 147 11.19 -13.95 6.29
N LEU A 148 10.82 -14.21 5.05
CA LEU A 148 9.45 -14.37 4.59
C LEU A 148 9.17 -15.84 4.31
N VAL A 149 7.94 -16.28 4.60
CA VAL A 149 7.45 -17.62 4.29
C VAL A 149 6.07 -17.56 3.64
N PRO A 150 5.73 -18.48 2.72
CA PRO A 150 4.39 -18.61 2.19
C PRO A 150 3.38 -18.77 3.33
N ALA A 151 2.27 -18.05 3.27
CA ALA A 151 1.23 -18.13 4.30
C ALA A 151 -0.15 -18.07 3.66
N PRO A 152 -0.83 -19.23 3.47
CA PRO A 152 -2.13 -19.24 2.81
C PRO A 152 -3.17 -18.55 3.70
N PRO A 153 -4.04 -17.68 3.14
CA PRO A 153 -5.05 -16.97 3.91
C PRO A 153 -6.27 -17.88 4.15
N LEU A 154 -6.08 -18.89 5.00
CA LEU A 154 -7.08 -19.90 5.36
C LEU A 154 -7.50 -19.72 6.82
N ASP A 155 -8.61 -20.35 7.21
CA ASP A 155 -9.06 -20.43 8.60
C ASP A 155 -9.17 -19.06 9.28
N LYS A 156 -8.34 -18.80 10.30
CA LYS A 156 -8.29 -17.53 11.03
C LYS A 156 -7.74 -16.38 10.17
N ASP A 157 -6.87 -16.70 9.22
CA ASP A 157 -6.21 -15.72 8.34
C ASP A 157 -7.07 -15.45 7.08
N ARG A 158 -8.15 -16.22 6.83
CA ARG A 158 -9.10 -15.99 5.71
C ARG A 158 -9.65 -14.57 5.68
N ARG A 159 -9.79 -13.94 6.85
CA ARG A 159 -10.22 -12.55 6.96
C ARG A 159 -9.34 -11.58 6.17
N HIS A 160 -8.05 -11.87 6.02
CA HIS A 160 -7.16 -11.05 5.19
C HIS A 160 -7.51 -11.14 3.70
N LEU A 161 -7.89 -12.32 3.21
CA LEU A 161 -8.38 -12.48 1.84
C LEU A 161 -9.74 -11.78 1.65
N GLU A 162 -10.63 -11.88 2.64
CA GLU A 162 -11.92 -11.15 2.65
C GLU A 162 -11.68 -9.63 2.51
N TRP A 163 -10.81 -9.07 3.34
CA TRP A 163 -10.48 -7.64 3.31
C TRP A 163 -9.78 -7.22 2.03
N ALA A 164 -8.79 -8.00 1.55
CA ALA A 164 -8.06 -7.66 0.34
C ALA A 164 -8.94 -7.74 -0.91
N ALA A 165 -9.83 -8.74 -0.98
CA ALA A 165 -10.78 -8.86 -2.08
C ALA A 165 -11.77 -7.69 -2.09
N ALA A 166 -12.37 -7.36 -0.93
CA ALA A 166 -13.27 -6.22 -0.80
C ALA A 166 -12.57 -4.91 -1.18
N ALA A 167 -11.32 -4.73 -0.76
CA ALA A 167 -10.52 -3.56 -1.08
C ALA A 167 -10.23 -3.42 -2.58
N LEU A 168 -9.73 -4.47 -3.26
CA LEU A 168 -9.40 -4.39 -4.69
C LEU A 168 -10.64 -4.17 -5.57
N ILE A 169 -11.77 -4.80 -5.21
CA ILE A 169 -13.05 -4.56 -5.89
C ILE A 169 -13.50 -3.11 -5.68
N ASP A 170 -13.43 -2.60 -4.45
CA ASP A 170 -13.80 -1.21 -4.16
C ASP A 170 -12.90 -0.19 -4.88
N ILE A 171 -11.61 -0.51 -5.04
CA ILE A 171 -10.67 0.32 -5.78
C ILE A 171 -11.11 0.40 -7.25
N ASP A 172 -11.34 -0.73 -7.91
CA ASP A 172 -11.77 -0.74 -9.32
C ASP A 172 -13.13 -0.05 -9.52
N ASP A 173 -14.12 -0.34 -8.67
CA ASP A 173 -15.44 0.29 -8.71
C ASP A 173 -15.34 1.81 -8.53
N THR A 174 -14.51 2.27 -7.58
CA THR A 174 -14.30 3.69 -7.34
C THR A 174 -13.67 4.36 -8.56
N LEU A 175 -12.59 3.80 -9.11
CA LEU A 175 -11.92 4.37 -10.29
C LEU A 175 -12.87 4.42 -11.49
N THR A 176 -13.67 3.38 -11.70
CA THR A 176 -14.71 3.35 -12.74
C THR A 176 -15.73 4.47 -12.56
N ARG A 177 -16.24 4.68 -11.34
CA ARG A 177 -17.21 5.78 -11.07
C ARG A 177 -16.61 7.16 -11.26
N VAL A 178 -15.32 7.34 -10.94
CA VAL A 178 -14.64 8.62 -11.18
C VAL A 178 -14.49 8.86 -12.67
N GLU A 179 -14.06 7.86 -13.44
CA GLU A 179 -13.99 7.92 -14.90
C GLU A 179 -15.32 8.29 -15.54
N GLU A 180 -16.39 7.61 -15.15
CA GLU A 180 -17.74 7.86 -15.64
C GLU A 180 -18.18 9.31 -15.35
N ARG A 181 -17.92 9.79 -14.13
CA ARG A 181 -18.30 11.14 -13.71
C ARG A 181 -17.44 12.23 -14.36
N ALA A 182 -16.18 11.95 -14.63
CA ALA A 182 -15.24 12.87 -15.27
C ALA A 182 -15.28 12.79 -16.81
N GLY A 183 -15.88 11.76 -17.39
CA GLY A 183 -15.92 11.54 -18.84
C GLY A 183 -14.54 11.19 -19.44
N VAL A 184 -13.68 10.50 -18.68
CA VAL A 184 -12.32 10.13 -19.13
C VAL A 184 -12.05 8.65 -18.92
N ARG A 185 -10.93 8.17 -19.49
CA ARG A 185 -10.36 6.85 -19.16
C ARG A 185 -8.94 7.04 -18.64
N PHE A 186 -8.63 6.39 -17.53
CA PHE A 186 -7.35 6.36 -16.87
C PHE A 186 -6.42 5.39 -17.58
N ARG A 187 -5.12 5.71 -17.57
CA ARG A 187 -4.06 4.79 -17.99
C ARG A 187 -3.47 4.02 -16.82
N TYR A 188 -4.07 4.16 -15.64
CA TYR A 188 -3.62 3.57 -14.38
C TYR A 188 -3.98 2.08 -14.30
N ARG A 189 -3.02 1.22 -14.00
CA ARG A 189 -3.27 -0.17 -13.63
C ARG A 189 -4.05 -0.18 -12.31
N ARG A 190 -5.23 -0.80 -12.34
CA ARG A 190 -6.22 -0.75 -11.24
C ARG A 190 -6.18 -1.94 -10.29
N ALA A 191 -5.50 -3.00 -10.69
CA ALA A 191 -5.35 -4.22 -9.91
C ALA A 191 -3.99 -4.86 -10.20
N PRO A 192 -3.37 -5.53 -9.21
CA PRO A 192 -2.20 -6.34 -9.47
C PRO A 192 -2.57 -7.59 -10.26
N GLU A 193 -1.59 -8.14 -11.00
CA GLU A 193 -1.76 -9.45 -11.62
C GLU A 193 -1.84 -10.55 -10.55
N LEU A 194 -0.95 -10.49 -9.56
CA LEU A 194 -0.86 -11.41 -8.44
C LEU A 194 -0.96 -10.66 -7.11
N LEU A 195 -1.74 -11.24 -6.18
CA LEU A 195 -1.71 -10.91 -4.77
C LEU A 195 -1.12 -12.10 -4.00
N LEU A 196 0.11 -11.96 -3.54
CA LEU A 196 0.93 -13.05 -3.01
C LEU A 196 0.98 -13.01 -1.48
N PHE A 197 0.30 -13.94 -0.84
CA PHE A 197 0.21 -13.99 0.62
C PHE A 197 1.45 -14.62 1.25
N PHE A 198 2.01 -13.95 2.25
CA PHE A 198 3.17 -14.39 3.01
C PHE A 198 3.04 -14.04 4.51
N ARG A 199 3.99 -14.51 5.30
CA ARG A 199 4.19 -14.11 6.70
C ARG A 199 5.66 -13.84 6.96
N SER A 200 5.95 -12.78 7.73
CA SER A 200 7.31 -12.54 8.22
C SER A 200 7.58 -13.40 9.46
N VAL A 201 8.73 -14.07 9.52
CA VAL A 201 9.11 -14.88 10.68
C VAL A 201 9.52 -13.98 11.85
N GLY A 202 8.83 -14.13 13.00
CA GLY A 202 9.10 -13.37 14.22
C GLY A 202 8.84 -11.87 14.12
N ARG A 203 8.15 -11.40 13.07
CA ARG A 203 7.94 -9.98 12.74
C ARG A 203 6.57 -9.74 12.10
N THR A 204 6.15 -8.47 12.05
CA THR A 204 4.88 -8.01 11.44
C THR A 204 5.10 -7.00 10.31
N THR A 205 6.33 -6.97 9.78
CA THR A 205 6.78 -6.06 8.72
C THR A 205 7.56 -6.82 7.65
N PRO A 206 7.55 -6.39 6.39
CA PRO A 206 6.64 -5.35 5.85
C PRO A 206 5.18 -5.80 5.90
N SER A 207 4.23 -4.85 5.87
CA SER A 207 2.80 -5.18 5.83
C SER A 207 2.37 -5.62 4.42
N ALA A 208 2.88 -4.93 3.40
CA ALA A 208 2.84 -5.31 2.01
C ALA A 208 4.05 -4.68 1.31
N PHE A 209 4.32 -5.09 0.08
CA PHE A 209 5.30 -4.46 -0.81
C PHE A 209 5.04 -4.87 -2.26
N VAL A 210 5.59 -4.12 -3.21
CA VAL A 210 5.59 -4.47 -4.63
C VAL A 210 6.83 -5.28 -5.03
N VAL A 211 6.62 -6.34 -5.80
CA VAL A 211 7.69 -7.12 -6.46
C VAL A 211 7.21 -7.56 -7.84
N ASP A 212 8.04 -7.36 -8.87
CA ASP A 212 7.75 -7.73 -10.27
C ASP A 212 6.35 -7.29 -10.77
N GLY A 213 5.91 -6.09 -10.36
CA GLY A 213 4.61 -5.53 -10.72
C GLY A 213 3.40 -6.19 -10.05
N ASN A 214 3.63 -6.93 -8.96
CA ASN A 214 2.64 -7.60 -8.12
C ASN A 214 2.71 -7.13 -6.67
N ILE A 215 1.69 -7.46 -5.88
CA ILE A 215 1.65 -7.10 -4.45
C ILE A 215 1.89 -8.34 -3.61
N SER A 216 2.94 -8.31 -2.79
CA SER A 216 3.15 -9.24 -1.69
C SER A 216 2.43 -8.72 -0.45
N TYR A 217 1.61 -9.56 0.19
CA TYR A 217 0.74 -9.21 1.31
C TYR A 217 1.03 -10.05 2.56
N ASN A 218 1.29 -9.40 3.69
CA ASN A 218 1.59 -10.08 4.94
C ASN A 218 0.30 -10.37 5.74
N VAL A 219 -0.07 -11.64 5.93
CA VAL A 219 -1.23 -12.03 6.77
C VAL A 219 -1.04 -11.69 8.26
N ALA A 220 0.14 -11.19 8.65
CA ALA A 220 0.44 -10.70 9.99
C ALA A 220 0.91 -9.24 9.99
N GLY A 221 0.66 -8.50 8.90
CA GLY A 221 1.13 -7.13 8.72
C GLY A 221 0.58 -6.18 9.79
N SER A 222 1.47 -5.42 10.41
CA SER A 222 1.11 -4.51 11.51
C SER A 222 0.15 -3.38 11.13
N LEU A 223 0.02 -3.05 9.84
CA LEU A 223 -0.93 -2.07 9.33
C LEU A 223 -2.28 -2.71 8.93
N LEU A 224 -2.36 -4.04 8.81
CA LEU A 224 -3.48 -4.74 8.18
C LEU A 224 -4.48 -5.24 9.23
N LYS A 225 -5.08 -4.28 9.96
CA LYS A 225 -5.93 -4.57 11.14
C LYS A 225 -7.41 -4.66 10.83
N ASP A 226 -7.84 -4.02 9.74
CA ASP A 226 -9.21 -3.95 9.29
C ASP A 226 -9.26 -3.69 7.78
N GLU A 227 -10.45 -3.81 7.20
CA GLU A 227 -10.68 -3.62 5.76
C GLU A 227 -10.23 -2.23 5.27
N SER A 228 -10.42 -1.18 6.07
CA SER A 228 -10.03 0.18 5.69
C SER A 228 -8.52 0.28 5.55
N SER A 229 -7.78 -0.20 6.55
CA SER A 229 -6.32 -0.16 6.56
C SER A 229 -5.71 -1.04 5.47
N VAL A 230 -6.35 -2.18 5.17
CA VAL A 230 -6.00 -3.02 4.02
C VAL A 230 -6.20 -2.28 2.71
N ARG A 231 -7.34 -1.59 2.55
CA ARG A 231 -7.62 -0.82 1.34
C ARG A 231 -6.61 0.31 1.13
N GLU A 232 -6.31 1.06 2.19
CA GLU A 232 -5.31 2.13 2.12
C GLU A 232 -3.93 1.59 1.73
N THR A 233 -3.51 0.47 2.34
CA THR A 233 -2.25 -0.20 1.99
C THR A 233 -2.25 -0.68 0.53
N LEU A 234 -3.34 -1.26 0.04
CA LEU A 234 -3.39 -1.76 -1.34
C LEU A 234 -3.42 -0.65 -2.39
N VAL A 235 -4.02 0.51 -2.10
CA VAL A 235 -3.92 1.68 -2.99
C VAL A 235 -2.48 2.18 -3.04
N HIS A 236 -1.82 2.23 -1.90
CA HIS A 236 -0.41 2.61 -1.78
C HIS A 236 0.49 1.68 -2.63
N GLU A 237 0.38 0.36 -2.45
CA GLU A 237 1.18 -0.59 -3.22
C GLU A 237 0.82 -0.60 -4.72
N LEU A 238 -0.45 -0.41 -5.06
CA LEU A 238 -0.86 -0.30 -6.45
C LEU A 238 -0.22 0.92 -7.14
N PHE A 239 -0.01 2.01 -6.41
CA PHE A 239 0.73 3.15 -6.95
C PHE A 239 2.17 2.79 -7.28
N HIS A 240 2.87 2.04 -6.41
CA HIS A 240 4.25 1.62 -6.68
C HIS A 240 4.37 0.78 -7.96
N ILE A 241 3.32 0.04 -8.35
CA ILE A 241 3.28 -0.64 -9.65
C ILE A 241 3.19 0.34 -10.83
N ASN A 242 2.55 1.49 -10.65
CA ASN A 242 2.29 2.48 -11.69
C ASN A 242 3.35 3.58 -11.80
N ASP A 243 4.12 3.82 -10.73
CA ASP A 243 5.02 4.97 -10.63
C ASP A 243 6.07 5.00 -11.75
N GLU A 244 6.70 3.87 -12.08
CA GLU A 244 7.69 3.76 -13.18
C GLU A 244 8.76 4.89 -13.17
N GLY A 245 9.15 5.39 -11.98
CA GLY A 245 10.09 6.51 -11.81
C GLY A 245 9.49 7.92 -11.96
N TRP A 246 8.17 8.04 -12.14
CA TRP A 246 7.47 9.31 -12.29
C TRP A 246 7.63 10.23 -11.07
N SER A 247 7.53 9.69 -9.85
CA SER A 247 7.59 10.49 -8.62
C SER A 247 8.90 11.26 -8.50
N GLU A 248 10.01 10.65 -8.88
CA GLU A 248 11.33 11.31 -8.87
C GLU A 248 11.39 12.47 -9.87
N GLY A 249 10.87 12.27 -11.08
CA GLY A 249 10.87 13.32 -12.11
C GLY A 249 9.87 14.45 -11.81
N ALA A 250 8.70 14.14 -11.27
CA ALA A 250 7.58 15.07 -11.16
C ALA A 250 7.46 15.73 -9.78
N LEU A 251 7.85 15.04 -8.70
CA LEU A 251 7.58 15.49 -7.33
C LEU A 251 8.85 15.88 -6.56
N GLN A 252 10.05 15.49 -7.01
CA GLN A 252 11.30 15.68 -6.25
C GLN A 252 11.57 17.14 -5.90
N GLY A 253 11.27 18.08 -6.79
CA GLY A 253 11.47 19.52 -6.54
C GLY A 253 10.65 20.03 -5.36
N ASP A 254 9.33 19.79 -5.39
CA ASP A 254 8.42 20.18 -4.31
C ASP A 254 8.73 19.41 -3.02
N TYR A 255 8.99 18.11 -3.12
CA TYR A 255 9.36 17.26 -1.99
C TYR A 255 10.62 17.78 -1.27
N ALA A 256 11.69 18.10 -2.03
CA ALA A 256 12.92 18.65 -1.48
C ALA A 256 12.72 20.05 -0.88
N ALA A 257 11.89 20.90 -1.49
CA ALA A 257 11.58 22.22 -0.97
C ALA A 257 10.84 22.15 0.37
N ILE A 258 9.86 21.24 0.50
CA ILE A 258 9.15 20.97 1.76
C ILE A 258 10.12 20.51 2.84
N LEU A 259 11.00 19.55 2.51
CA LEU A 259 12.00 19.06 3.45
C LEU A 259 12.96 20.17 3.89
N THR A 260 13.48 20.98 2.97
CA THR A 260 14.36 22.11 3.30
C THR A 260 13.66 23.11 4.22
N ARG A 261 12.38 23.40 3.97
CA ARG A 261 11.55 24.31 4.78
C ARG A 261 11.32 23.76 6.19
N CYS A 262 10.98 22.48 6.31
CA CYS A 262 10.59 21.88 7.59
C CYS A 262 11.74 21.22 8.37
N PHE A 263 12.89 21.00 7.73
CA PHE A 263 14.11 20.45 8.31
C PHE A 263 15.36 21.32 8.03
N PRO A 264 15.38 22.62 8.40
CA PRO A 264 16.49 23.51 8.07
C PRO A 264 17.84 23.13 8.71
N LYS A 265 17.90 22.10 9.57
CA LYS A 265 19.12 21.57 10.20
C LYS A 265 19.25 20.04 10.14
N GLY A 266 18.46 19.37 9.29
CA GLY A 266 18.52 17.92 9.11
C GLY A 266 18.12 17.06 10.32
N LYS A 267 17.57 17.66 11.39
CA LYS A 267 17.10 16.98 12.60
C LYS A 267 15.58 17.03 12.70
N LEU A 268 14.96 15.91 13.05
CA LEU A 268 13.54 15.81 13.34
C LEU A 268 13.28 16.46 14.71
N ALA A 269 12.54 17.56 14.75
CA ALA A 269 12.06 18.21 15.97
C ALA A 269 10.53 18.11 16.04
N ALA A 270 9.92 18.30 17.22
CA ALA A 270 8.45 18.33 17.32
C ALA A 270 7.82 19.43 16.43
N THR A 271 8.55 20.53 16.21
CA THR A 271 8.19 21.60 15.26
C THR A 271 8.19 21.12 13.80
N THR A 272 8.96 20.10 13.47
CA THR A 272 9.03 19.52 12.13
C THR A 272 7.72 18.81 11.78
N THR A 273 7.13 18.01 12.66
CA THR A 273 5.87 17.31 12.38
C THR A 273 4.73 18.30 12.16
N ALA A 274 4.66 19.36 12.96
CA ALA A 274 3.70 20.44 12.76
C ALA A 274 3.94 21.17 11.43
N CYS A 275 5.19 21.41 11.04
CA CYS A 275 5.54 22.01 9.75
C CYS A 275 5.15 21.12 8.56
N LEU A 276 5.33 19.80 8.67
CA LEU A 276 5.01 18.84 7.60
C LEU A 276 3.50 18.60 7.43
N ALA A 277 2.71 18.82 8.48
CA ALA A 277 1.29 18.47 8.50
C ALA A 277 0.47 19.01 7.30
N PRO A 278 0.67 20.27 6.84
CA PRO A 278 -0.05 20.78 5.68
C PRO A 278 0.33 20.12 4.35
N TYR A 279 1.53 19.53 4.28
CA TYR A 279 2.08 18.91 3.06
C TYR A 279 1.92 17.40 3.03
N ALA A 280 1.59 16.78 4.16
CA ALA A 280 1.39 15.34 4.27
C ALA A 280 0.09 14.95 3.55
N PRO A 281 0.14 14.10 2.51
CA PRO A 281 -1.08 13.68 1.82
C PRO A 281 -2.03 12.90 2.75
N ASN A 282 -1.46 12.13 3.67
CA ASN A 282 -2.19 11.31 4.62
C ASN A 282 -1.67 11.48 6.06
N ASP A 283 -2.43 11.03 7.03
CA ASP A 283 -2.18 11.20 8.46
C ASP A 283 -1.35 10.07 9.10
N THR A 284 -0.90 9.09 8.31
CA THR A 284 -0.09 7.97 8.82
C THR A 284 1.24 8.49 9.37
N VAL A 285 1.40 8.42 10.69
CA VAL A 285 2.63 8.78 11.41
C VAL A 285 3.37 7.51 11.84
N VAL A 286 4.66 7.47 11.57
CA VAL A 286 5.53 6.34 11.89
C VAL A 286 6.18 6.50 13.28
N ARG A 287 6.70 5.39 13.81
CA ARG A 287 7.46 5.39 15.06
C ARG A 287 8.67 6.32 14.93
N GLY A 288 8.72 7.37 15.74
CA GLY A 288 9.69 8.46 15.61
C GLY A 288 9.05 9.83 15.35
N GLY A 289 7.73 9.87 15.07
CA GLY A 289 6.95 11.11 15.09
C GLY A 289 6.92 11.89 13.78
N THR A 290 7.15 11.24 12.63
CA THR A 290 7.03 11.88 11.31
C THR A 290 6.00 11.16 10.44
N TYR A 291 5.45 11.87 9.45
CA TYR A 291 4.52 11.25 8.51
C TYR A 291 5.27 10.24 7.62
N TYR A 292 4.58 9.16 7.26
CA TYR A 292 5.12 8.08 6.44
C TYR A 292 5.75 8.63 5.14
N ALA A 293 5.05 9.56 4.48
CA ALA A 293 5.49 10.25 3.25
C ALA A 293 6.84 10.99 3.37
N PHE A 294 7.30 11.30 4.59
CA PHE A 294 8.54 12.05 4.84
C PHE A 294 9.55 11.26 5.69
N GLN A 295 9.31 9.97 5.95
CA GLN A 295 10.22 9.17 6.74
C GLN A 295 11.51 8.88 5.96
N ARG A 296 12.64 9.42 6.46
CA ARG A 296 13.97 9.09 5.93
C ARG A 296 14.27 7.60 6.10
N GLY A 297 14.74 6.95 5.05
CA GLY A 297 15.19 5.54 5.08
C GLY A 297 14.07 4.50 4.96
N ASN A 298 12.82 4.88 4.72
CA ASN A 298 11.80 3.98 4.19
C ASN A 298 11.83 4.05 2.66
N GLY A 299 12.85 3.46 2.02
CA GLY A 299 12.99 3.51 0.55
C GLY A 299 13.38 4.88 -0.02
N GLU A 300 13.12 5.06 -1.33
CA GLU A 300 13.27 6.33 -2.06
C GLU A 300 12.13 7.27 -1.65
N SER A 301 12.39 8.15 -0.69
CA SER A 301 11.32 8.83 0.08
C SER A 301 10.32 9.66 -0.75
N VAL A 302 10.69 10.12 -1.95
CA VAL A 302 9.76 10.82 -2.86
C VAL A 302 8.72 9.88 -3.48
N ARG A 303 9.05 8.60 -3.67
CA ARG A 303 8.11 7.59 -4.18
C ARG A 303 7.06 7.25 -3.14
N GLU A 304 7.44 7.19 -1.87
CA GLU A 304 6.48 7.08 -0.76
C GLU A 304 5.56 8.29 -0.66
N TYR A 305 6.09 9.50 -0.92
CA TYR A 305 5.25 10.70 -1.03
C TYR A 305 4.24 10.59 -2.19
N GLY A 306 4.66 10.08 -3.35
CA GLY A 306 3.79 9.78 -4.48
C GLY A 306 2.70 8.76 -4.15
N ALA A 307 3.04 7.69 -3.43
CA ALA A 307 2.10 6.65 -3.00
C ALA A 307 1.05 7.19 -2.02
N GLU A 308 1.48 8.00 -1.04
CA GLU A 308 0.55 8.67 -0.13
C GLU A 308 -0.32 9.72 -0.85
N LEU A 309 0.21 10.39 -1.89
CA LEU A 309 -0.56 11.29 -2.75
C LEU A 309 -1.65 10.54 -3.53
N ALA A 310 -1.33 9.37 -4.08
CA ALA A 310 -2.29 8.51 -4.76
C ALA A 310 -3.40 8.03 -3.81
N LEU A 311 -3.01 7.62 -2.60
CA LEU A 311 -3.94 7.26 -1.54
C LEU A 311 -4.86 8.42 -1.15
N ARG A 312 -4.31 9.62 -1.01
CA ARG A 312 -5.10 10.82 -0.72
C ARG A 312 -6.08 11.14 -1.84
N TRP A 313 -5.64 11.07 -3.09
CA TRP A 313 -6.51 11.24 -4.26
C TRP A 313 -7.66 10.24 -4.24
N TYR A 314 -7.35 8.96 -3.99
CA TYR A 314 -8.34 7.89 -3.91
C TYR A 314 -9.38 8.17 -2.82
N LYS A 315 -8.94 8.49 -1.59
CA LYS A 315 -9.83 8.75 -0.44
C LYS A 315 -10.82 9.88 -0.73
N GLU A 316 -10.35 10.99 -1.27
CA GLU A 316 -11.21 12.14 -1.58
C GLU A 316 -12.22 11.83 -2.69
N HIS A 317 -11.79 11.16 -3.76
CA HIS A 317 -12.67 10.82 -4.87
C HIS A 317 -13.69 9.74 -4.52
N ARG A 318 -13.27 8.73 -3.75
CA ARG A 318 -14.13 7.70 -3.20
C ARG A 318 -15.28 8.30 -2.39
N ALA A 319 -14.97 9.23 -1.49
CA ALA A 319 -15.99 9.92 -0.70
C ALA A 319 -17.00 10.64 -1.62
N ILE A 320 -16.51 11.35 -2.64
CA ILE A 320 -17.35 12.09 -3.60
C ILE A 320 -18.28 11.16 -4.41
N VAL A 321 -17.76 10.06 -4.97
CA VAL A 321 -18.56 9.14 -5.80
C VAL A 321 -19.55 8.31 -4.97
N ARG A 322 -19.34 8.22 -3.66
CA ARG A 322 -20.26 7.59 -2.71
C ARG A 322 -21.24 8.57 -2.06
N GLY A 323 -21.12 9.86 -2.36
CA GLY A 323 -21.96 10.90 -1.74
C GLY A 323 -21.68 11.10 -0.24
N GLU A 324 -20.49 10.72 0.22
CA GLU A 324 -20.06 10.94 1.59
C GLU A 324 -19.75 12.44 1.80
N VAL A 325 -20.24 13.00 2.90
CA VAL A 325 -19.98 14.40 3.26
C VAL A 325 -18.62 14.49 3.94
N SER A 326 -17.58 14.88 3.19
CA SER A 326 -16.29 15.25 3.77
C SER A 326 -16.31 16.70 4.25
N ARG A 327 -15.90 16.92 5.51
CA ARG A 327 -15.62 18.25 6.06
C ARG A 327 -14.15 18.65 5.93
N ALA A 328 -13.30 17.73 5.48
CA ALA A 328 -11.89 18.01 5.28
C ALA A 328 -11.71 18.87 4.03
N VAL A 329 -10.85 19.88 4.13
CA VAL A 329 -10.41 20.66 2.97
C VAL A 329 -9.66 19.72 2.01
N PRO A 330 -10.00 19.70 0.71
CA PRO A 330 -9.27 18.88 -0.25
C PRO A 330 -7.78 19.20 -0.25
N PHE A 331 -6.94 18.17 -0.40
CA PHE A 331 -5.49 18.30 -0.26
C PHE A 331 -4.89 19.38 -1.16
N ARG A 332 -5.36 19.45 -2.40
CA ARG A 332 -4.93 20.43 -3.41
C ARG A 332 -5.20 21.89 -3.04
N CYS A 333 -6.09 22.13 -2.09
CA CYS A 333 -6.46 23.47 -1.63
C CYS A 333 -5.62 23.94 -0.43
N GLY A 334 -4.60 23.16 -0.05
CA GLY A 334 -3.58 23.55 0.92
C GLY A 334 -2.50 24.46 0.31
N PRO A 335 -1.25 24.35 0.78
CA PRO A 335 -0.11 25.07 0.19
C PRO A 335 0.05 24.84 -1.32
N GLU A 336 0.74 25.75 -1.99
CA GLU A 336 0.97 25.72 -3.44
C GLU A 336 1.69 24.46 -3.93
N GLU A 337 2.58 23.88 -3.12
CA GLU A 337 3.22 22.59 -3.38
C GLU A 337 2.19 21.46 -3.53
N ASN A 338 1.13 21.45 -2.71
CA ASN A 338 0.08 20.44 -2.78
C ASN A 338 -0.69 20.55 -4.10
N ALA A 339 -1.03 21.77 -4.52
CA ALA A 339 -1.72 22.00 -5.78
C ALA A 339 -0.90 21.53 -6.99
N ARG A 340 0.42 21.81 -6.99
CA ARG A 340 1.34 21.34 -8.04
C ARG A 340 1.48 19.83 -8.06
N ALA A 341 1.74 19.20 -6.91
CA ALA A 341 1.85 17.75 -6.80
C ALA A 341 0.55 17.06 -7.25
N TRP A 342 -0.60 17.58 -6.82
CA TRP A 342 -1.92 17.08 -7.21
C TRP A 342 -2.19 17.22 -8.71
N ALA A 343 -1.88 18.37 -9.30
CA ALA A 343 -2.04 18.59 -10.74
C ALA A 343 -1.13 17.65 -11.55
N ALA A 344 0.11 17.42 -11.08
CA ALA A 344 1.02 16.47 -11.71
C ALA A 344 0.47 15.03 -11.65
N PHE A 345 -0.01 14.60 -10.49
CA PHE A 345 -0.58 13.26 -10.29
C PHE A 345 -1.82 13.05 -11.16
N THR A 346 -2.79 13.96 -11.07
CA THR A 346 -4.05 13.87 -11.81
C THR A 346 -3.82 13.83 -13.31
N LYS A 347 -2.91 14.66 -13.83
CA LYS A 347 -2.52 14.65 -15.25
C LYS A 347 -1.92 13.30 -15.68
N ARG A 348 -1.01 12.73 -14.89
CA ARG A 348 -0.29 11.50 -15.27
C ARG A 348 -1.16 10.24 -15.18
N PHE A 349 -1.91 10.10 -14.09
CA PHE A 349 -2.56 8.83 -13.73
C PHE A 349 -4.08 8.86 -13.85
N ALA A 350 -4.70 9.99 -13.52
CA ALA A 350 -6.15 10.16 -13.56
C ALA A 350 -6.65 10.84 -14.85
N SER A 351 -5.81 10.98 -15.88
CA SER A 351 -6.16 11.65 -17.14
C SER A 351 -6.78 13.05 -16.94
N GLY A 352 -6.31 13.78 -15.92
CA GLY A 352 -6.82 15.09 -15.52
C GLY A 352 -8.09 15.08 -14.67
N ALA A 353 -8.64 13.91 -14.31
CA ALA A 353 -9.82 13.83 -13.46
C ALA A 353 -9.55 14.31 -12.03
N ASP A 354 -10.29 15.33 -11.64
CA ASP A 354 -10.33 15.87 -10.29
C ASP A 354 -11.76 16.32 -9.97
N LEU A 355 -12.45 15.57 -9.11
CA LEU A 355 -13.81 15.85 -8.71
C LEU A 355 -13.90 16.79 -7.50
N THR A 356 -12.77 17.11 -6.87
CA THR A 356 -12.72 17.90 -5.65
C THR A 356 -12.97 19.39 -5.96
N ARG A 357 -13.39 20.18 -4.95
CA ARG A 357 -13.61 21.63 -5.10
C ARG A 357 -13.00 22.36 -3.93
N CYS A 358 -12.22 23.41 -4.21
CA CYS A 358 -11.75 24.30 -3.18
C CYS A 358 -12.89 25.20 -2.69
N PRO A 359 -12.96 25.48 -1.38
CA PRO A 359 -13.99 26.33 -0.79
C PRO A 359 -13.91 27.79 -1.27
#